data_AF-A0A2A3MNQ8-F1
#
_entry.id   AF-A0A2A3MNQ8-F1
#
_cell.length_a   1.000
_cell.length_b   1.000
_cell.length_c   1.000
_cell.angle_alpha   90.00
_cell.angle_beta   90.00
_cell.angle_gamma   90.00
#
_symmetry.space_group_name_H-M   'P 1'
#
loop_
_entity.id
_entity.type
_entity.pdbx_description
1 polymer ?
#
loop_
_entity_poly.entity_id
_entity_poly.type
_entity_poly.pdbx_seq_one_letter_code
_entity_poly.pdbx_strand_id
1 'polypeptide(L)'
;IVGPAFVSLLCICIVFVPMFMLQGIAGYLFRPMALAVIFAMASSFILSRTLVPTLAMFLLKPHVPEQGEGHHPEDEFINHHEGDQHKPQRNAVLQSVLNFQQGFERHFSNVRDVYHGLLTLALGARKRFIVGFLACILASFL
;
A
#
# COMPACT_ATOMS: atom_id res chain seq x y z
N ILE A 1 3.17 11.26 6.01
CA ILE A 1 2.17 10.17 6.00
C ILE A 1 0.87 10.55 6.72
N VAL A 2 0.95 11.18 7.90
CA VAL A 2 -0.23 11.53 8.72
C VAL A 2 -1.19 12.50 8.02
N GLY A 3 -0.66 13.53 7.35
CA GLY A 3 -1.48 14.53 6.66
C GLY A 3 -2.42 13.93 5.61
N PRO A 4 -1.92 13.20 4.60
CA PRO A 4 -2.77 12.58 3.58
C PRO A 4 -3.82 11.61 4.15
N ALA A 5 -3.44 10.79 5.12
CA ALA A 5 -4.36 9.82 5.75
C ALA A 5 -5.49 10.53 6.52
N PHE A 6 -5.18 11.59 7.25
CA PHE A 6 -6.16 12.38 7.99
C PHE A 6 -7.14 13.11 7.05
N VAL A 7 -6.63 13.70 5.96
CA VAL A 7 -7.45 14.37 4.94
C VAL A 7 -8.42 13.36 4.27
N SER A 8 -7.95 12.15 3.97
CA SER A 8 -8.82 11.08 3.45
C SER A 8 -9.92 10.69 4.44
N LEU A 9 -9.60 10.58 5.74
CA LEU A 9 -10.57 10.25 6.78
C LEU A 9 -11.67 11.32 6.88
N LEU A 10 -11.28 12.60 6.87
CA LEU A 10 -12.21 13.73 6.87
C LEU A 10 -13.09 13.77 5.61
N CYS A 11 -12.52 13.51 4.43
CA CYS A 11 -13.27 13.44 3.18
C CYS A 11 -14.40 12.41 3.26
N ILE A 12 -14.09 11.20 3.73
CA ILE A 12 -15.08 10.12 3.93
C ILE A 12 -16.19 10.61 4.88
N CYS A 13 -15.82 11.22 6.02
CA CYS A 13 -16.81 11.76 6.96
C CYS A 13 -17.73 12.82 6.32
N ILE A 14 -17.18 13.75 5.52
CA ILE A 14 -17.95 14.82 4.86
C ILE A 14 -18.97 14.26 3.86
N VAL A 15 -18.61 13.19 3.13
CA VAL A 15 -19.54 12.53 2.19
C VAL A 15 -20.75 11.91 2.91
N PHE A 16 -20.63 11.54 4.18
CA PHE A 16 -21.73 11.02 4.99
C PHE A 16 -22.56 12.11 5.69
N VAL A 17 -22.07 13.34 5.84
CA VAL A 17 -22.82 14.47 6.41
C VAL A 17 -24.19 14.70 5.75
N PRO A 18 -24.34 14.70 4.40
CA PRO A 18 -25.65 14.89 3.77
C PRO A 18 -26.66 13.79 4.14
N MET A 19 -26.21 12.60 4.57
CA MET A 19 -27.12 11.55 5.03
C MET A 19 -27.86 11.93 6.32
N PHE A 20 -27.30 12.82 7.15
CA PHE A 20 -27.98 13.34 8.34
C PHE A 20 -29.10 14.32 8.02
N MET A 21 -29.11 14.90 6.82
CA MET A 21 -30.15 15.82 6.35
C MET A 21 -31.36 15.09 5.73
N LEU A 22 -31.29 13.77 5.49
CA LEU A 22 -32.43 13.00 5.01
C LEU A 22 -33.50 12.89 6.12
N GLN A 23 -34.71 13.37 5.82
CA GLN A 23 -35.90 13.17 6.65
C GLN A 23 -36.70 11.95 6.19
N GLY A 24 -37.45 11.33 7.11
CA GLY A 24 -38.27 10.14 6.85
C GLY A 24 -37.60 8.82 7.24
N ILE A 25 -38.16 7.71 6.74
CA ILE A 25 -37.73 6.33 7.07
C ILE A 25 -36.27 6.09 6.65
N ALA A 26 -35.85 6.68 5.52
CA ALA A 26 -34.47 6.62 5.04
C ALA A 26 -33.48 7.20 6.07
N GLY A 27 -33.78 8.38 6.63
CA GLY A 27 -32.89 9.03 7.61
C GLY A 27 -32.71 8.23 8.91
N TYR A 28 -33.70 7.44 9.32
CA TYR A 28 -33.63 6.58 10.50
C TYR A 28 -32.69 5.38 10.27
N LEU A 29 -32.66 4.84 9.06
CA LEU A 29 -31.79 3.71 8.71
C LEU A 29 -30.35 4.14 8.37
N PHE A 30 -30.17 5.30 7.74
CA PHE A 30 -28.85 5.78 7.31
C PHE A 30 -28.04 6.44 8.45
N ARG A 31 -28.70 7.03 9.45
CA ARG A 31 -28.02 7.58 10.65
C ARG A 31 -27.13 6.57 11.40
N PRO A 32 -27.64 5.38 11.80
CA PRO A 32 -26.82 4.41 12.53
C PRO A 32 -25.69 3.85 11.66
N MET A 33 -25.89 3.73 10.35
CA MET A 33 -24.84 3.31 9.42
C MET A 33 -23.70 4.33 9.32
N ALA A 34 -24.02 5.61 9.18
CA ALA A 34 -23.01 6.68 9.15
C ALA A 34 -22.22 6.76 10.48
N LEU A 35 -22.93 6.63 11.61
CA LEU A 35 -22.32 6.60 12.93
C LEU A 35 -21.35 5.42 13.08
N ALA A 36 -21.73 4.22 12.62
CA ALA A 36 -20.87 3.04 12.64
C ALA A 36 -19.57 3.25 11.84
N VAL A 37 -19.66 3.85 10.65
CA VAL A 37 -18.48 4.15 9.81
C VAL A 37 -17.54 5.12 10.53
N ILE A 38 -18.07 6.17 11.15
CA ILE A 38 -17.25 7.17 11.86
C ILE A 38 -16.53 6.52 13.05
N PHE A 39 -17.21 5.71 13.86
CA PHE A 39 -16.58 5.00 14.98
C PHE A 39 -15.54 3.98 14.51
N ALA A 40 -15.80 3.26 13.41
CA ALA A 40 -14.85 2.33 12.82
C ALA A 40 -13.60 3.04 12.27
N MET A 41 -13.76 4.18 11.62
CA MET A 41 -12.64 4.98 11.12
C MET A 41 -11.78 5.55 12.26
N ALA A 42 -12.42 6.01 13.35
CA ALA A 42 -11.71 6.48 14.53
C ALA A 42 -10.90 5.36 15.20
N SER A 43 -11.51 4.19 15.40
CA SER A 43 -10.81 3.04 15.99
C SER A 43 -9.68 2.52 15.08
N SER A 44 -9.93 2.43 13.77
CA SER A 44 -8.92 2.03 12.77
C SER A 44 -7.74 3.00 12.74
N PHE A 45 -7.96 4.30 12.86
CA PHE A 45 -6.87 5.28 12.92
C PHE A 45 -5.98 5.10 14.16
N ILE A 46 -6.59 4.85 15.33
CA ILE A 46 -5.87 4.59 16.58
C ILE A 46 -5.10 3.27 16.47
N LEU A 47 -5.77 2.20 16.01
CA LEU A 47 -5.17 0.90 15.82
C LEU A 47 -4.05 0.94 14.78
N SER A 48 -4.20 1.67 13.69
CA SER A 48 -3.15 1.82 12.67
C SER A 48 -1.88 2.41 13.27
N ARG A 49 -1.99 3.38 14.18
CA ARG A 49 -0.82 3.98 14.85
C ARG A 49 -0.08 3.03 15.79
N THR A 50 -0.76 2.05 16.38
CA THR A 50 -0.16 1.10 17.33
C THR A 50 0.21 -0.22 16.65
N LEU A 51 -0.69 -0.78 15.85
CA LEU A 51 -0.48 -2.03 15.12
C LEU A 51 0.58 -1.90 14.04
N VAL A 52 0.62 -0.81 13.27
CA VAL A 52 1.63 -0.69 12.18
C VAL A 52 3.06 -0.77 12.72
N PRO A 53 3.49 0.02 13.73
CA PRO A 53 4.85 -0.09 14.25
C PRO A 53 5.09 -1.41 15.01
N THR A 54 4.08 -1.93 15.72
CA THR A 54 4.21 -3.22 16.45
C THR A 54 4.38 -4.39 15.49
N LEU A 55 3.55 -4.45 14.44
CA LEU A 55 3.64 -5.46 13.39
C LEU A 55 4.91 -5.29 12.56
N ALA A 56 5.36 -4.06 12.31
CA ALA A 56 6.67 -3.83 11.70
C ALA A 56 7.80 -4.42 12.57
N MET A 57 7.81 -4.19 13.88
CA MET A 57 8.83 -4.78 14.75
C MET A 57 8.74 -6.31 14.83
N PHE A 58 7.53 -6.88 14.74
CA PHE A 58 7.30 -8.32 14.91
C PHE A 58 7.51 -9.14 13.62
N LEU A 59 7.09 -8.61 12.47
CA LEU A 59 7.16 -9.28 11.17
C LEU A 59 8.44 -8.95 10.41
N LEU A 60 8.98 -7.74 10.57
CA LEU A 60 10.23 -7.37 9.91
C LEU A 60 11.39 -7.95 10.71
N LYS A 61 11.97 -9.03 10.17
CA LYS A 61 13.21 -9.60 10.67
C LYS A 61 14.29 -8.50 10.71
N PRO A 62 15.15 -8.42 11.75
CA PRO A 62 16.25 -7.48 11.77
C PRO A 62 17.05 -7.69 10.49
N HIS A 63 17.01 -6.71 9.59
CA HIS A 63 17.95 -6.66 8.49
C HIS A 63 19.26 -6.23 9.14
N VAL A 64 20.16 -7.19 9.35
CA VAL A 64 21.55 -6.87 9.60
C VAL A 64 21.97 -6.00 8.42
N PRO A 65 22.49 -4.78 8.63
CA PRO A 65 22.95 -3.95 7.53
C PRO A 65 24.02 -4.75 6.78
N GLU A 66 23.67 -5.28 5.61
CA GLU A 66 24.67 -5.68 4.63
C GLU A 66 25.35 -4.39 4.19
N GLN A 67 26.48 -4.11 4.82
CA GLN A 67 27.42 -3.09 4.40
C GLN A 67 28.11 -3.60 3.13
N GLY A 68 27.37 -3.59 2.03
CA GLY A 68 27.84 -3.98 0.71
C GLY A 68 28.40 -2.78 -0.04
N GLU A 69 29.72 -2.68 -0.02
CA GLU A 69 30.60 -2.26 -1.13
C GLU A 69 30.06 -1.18 -2.09
N GLY A 70 30.17 0.07 -1.66
CA GLY A 70 30.62 1.10 -2.60
C GLY A 70 32.08 0.82 -2.91
N HIS A 71 32.41 0.67 -4.19
CA HIS A 71 33.75 0.40 -4.71
C HIS A 71 34.71 1.57 -4.40
N HIS A 72 35.23 1.62 -3.16
CA HIS A 72 36.26 2.54 -2.72
C HIS A 72 37.59 1.77 -2.66
N PRO A 73 38.58 2.08 -3.52
CA PRO A 73 39.82 1.31 -3.65
C PRO A 73 40.79 1.46 -2.46
N GLU A 74 40.32 1.86 -1.27
CA GLU A 74 41.16 2.14 -0.10
C GLU A 74 41.12 1.06 1.01
N ASP A 75 40.30 0.00 0.86
CA ASP A 75 40.07 -1.00 1.93
C ASP A 75 40.99 -2.25 1.86
N GLU A 76 42.02 -2.24 1.01
CA GLU A 76 42.91 -3.39 0.76
C GLU A 76 43.73 -3.83 2.00
N PHE A 77 43.84 -2.99 3.04
CA PHE A 77 44.69 -3.25 4.21
C PHE A 77 43.94 -3.71 5.49
N ILE A 78 42.61 -3.72 5.51
CA ILE A 78 41.82 -4.01 6.74
C ILE A 78 41.05 -5.34 6.68
N ASN A 79 40.97 -5.98 5.51
CA ASN A 79 40.16 -7.19 5.34
C ASN A 79 40.96 -8.47 5.61
N HIS A 80 41.36 -8.68 6.87
CA HIS A 80 41.77 -10.01 7.31
C HIS A 80 40.52 -10.82 7.66
N HIS A 81 40.22 -11.78 6.79
CA HIS A 81 39.20 -12.81 6.93
C HIS A 81 39.13 -13.42 8.34
N GLU A 82 37.95 -13.42 8.94
CA GLU A 82 37.51 -14.51 9.80
C GLU A 82 36.08 -14.89 9.37
N GLY A 83 35.97 -16.08 8.79
CA GLY A 83 34.75 -16.55 8.18
C GLY A 83 33.69 -16.87 9.21
N ASP A 84 32.45 -16.55 8.88
CA ASP A 84 31.33 -17.35 9.34
C ASP A 84 30.29 -17.46 8.22
N GLN A 85 30.29 -18.63 7.58
CA GLN A 85 29.13 -19.14 6.85
C GLN A 85 27.94 -19.23 7.82
N HIS A 86 27.14 -18.18 7.94
CA HIS A 86 25.80 -18.31 8.49
C HIS A 86 24.86 -18.81 7.39
N LYS A 87 24.92 -20.11 7.09
CA LYS A 87 23.84 -20.83 6.42
C LYS A 87 22.66 -20.83 7.41
N PRO A 88 21.59 -20.03 7.22
CA PRO A 88 20.51 -20.08 8.19
C PRO A 88 19.84 -21.43 8.01
N GLN A 89 19.95 -22.28 9.01
CA GLN A 89 19.16 -23.49 9.16
C GLN A 89 17.71 -23.02 9.32
N ARG A 90 17.01 -22.85 8.19
CA ARG A 90 15.76 -22.08 8.11
C ARG A 90 14.60 -23.04 7.87
N ASN A 91 13.65 -23.06 8.81
CA ASN A 91 12.47 -23.93 8.80
C ASN A 91 11.78 -23.98 7.41
N ALA A 92 11.35 -25.17 6.98
CA ALA A 92 10.74 -25.41 5.67
C ALA A 92 9.57 -24.44 5.34
N VAL A 93 8.83 -24.04 6.38
CA VAL A 93 7.73 -23.05 6.26
C VAL A 93 8.23 -21.66 5.89
N LEU A 94 9.33 -21.20 6.49
CA LEU A 94 9.95 -19.92 6.16
C LEU A 94 10.48 -19.92 4.72
N GLN A 95 11.02 -21.04 4.25
CA GLN A 95 11.49 -21.17 2.87
C GLN A 95 10.34 -21.15 1.87
N SER A 96 9.20 -21.75 2.20
CA SER A 96 7.99 -21.64 1.39
C SER A 96 7.47 -20.20 1.30
N VAL A 97 7.50 -19.43 2.39
CA VAL A 97 7.08 -18.01 2.40
C VAL A 97 8.02 -17.15 1.56
N LEU A 98 9.32 -17.43 1.58
CA LEU A 98 10.31 -16.68 0.78
C LEU A 98 10.19 -16.98 -0.72
N ASN A 99 9.95 -18.24 -1.09
CA ASN A 99 9.69 -18.60 -2.48
C ASN A 99 8.39 -17.94 -2.99
N PHE A 100 7.38 -17.81 -2.12
CA PHE A 100 6.16 -17.06 -2.43
C PHE A 100 6.43 -15.56 -2.57
N GLN A 101 7.24 -14.95 -1.69
CA GLN A 101 7.65 -13.55 -1.82
C GLN A 101 8.34 -13.28 -3.16
N GLN A 102 9.30 -14.13 -3.55
CA GLN A 102 9.99 -13.99 -4.83
C GLN A 102 9.04 -14.13 -6.04
N GLY A 103 8.06 -15.05 -5.96
CA GLY A 103 7.01 -15.18 -6.97
C GLY A 103 6.09 -13.97 -7.03
N PHE A 104 5.67 -13.44 -5.88
CA PHE A 104 4.87 -12.22 -5.77
C PHE A 104 5.63 -11.00 -6.31
N GLU A 105 6.92 -10.88 -6.05
CA GLU A 105 7.76 -9.76 -6.48
C GLU A 105 7.96 -9.76 -8.01
N ARG A 106 8.10 -10.95 -8.60
CA ARG A 106 8.12 -11.12 -10.06
C ARG A 106 6.77 -10.79 -10.70
N HIS A 107 5.67 -11.10 -10.03
CA HIS A 107 4.34 -10.71 -10.50
C HIS A 107 4.11 -9.20 -10.36
N PHE A 108 4.49 -8.63 -9.21
CA PHE A 108 4.32 -7.22 -8.90
C PHE A 108 5.11 -6.33 -9.86
N SER A 109 6.35 -6.70 -10.19
CA SER A 109 7.16 -6.00 -11.19
C SER A 109 6.49 -6.00 -12.56
N ASN A 110 6.06 -7.16 -13.06
CA ASN A 110 5.34 -7.25 -14.34
C ASN A 110 4.05 -6.40 -14.35
N VAL A 111 3.25 -6.43 -13.29
CA VAL A 111 2.01 -5.63 -13.18
C VAL A 111 2.33 -4.13 -13.18
N ARG A 112 3.34 -3.72 -12.42
CA ARG A 112 3.80 -2.34 -12.36
C ARG A 112 4.27 -1.85 -13.73
N ASP A 113 5.04 -2.66 -14.44
CA ASP A 113 5.60 -2.30 -15.74
C ASP A 113 4.50 -2.21 -16.81
N VAL A 114 3.49 -3.09 -16.75
CA VAL A 114 2.28 -2.99 -17.58
C VAL A 114 1.48 -1.72 -17.24
N TYR A 115 1.32 -1.39 -15.96
CA TYR A 115 0.64 -0.16 -15.54
C TYR A 115 1.36 1.09 -16.07
N HIS A 116 2.69 1.15 -15.96
CA HIS A 116 3.47 2.26 -16.52
C HIS A 116 3.37 2.30 -18.06
N GLY A 117 3.34 1.16 -18.74
CA GLY A 117 3.12 1.09 -20.19
C GLY A 117 1.74 1.59 -20.61
N LEU A 118 0.69 1.22 -19.87
CA LEU A 118 -0.66 1.75 -20.08
C LEU A 118 -0.72 3.24 -19.79
N LEU A 119 -0.04 3.71 -18.74
CA LEU A 119 0.00 5.13 -18.38
C LEU A 119 0.72 5.96 -19.44
N THR A 120 1.84 5.48 -19.98
CA THR A 120 2.56 6.17 -21.06
C THR A 120 1.75 6.18 -22.36
N LEU A 121 1.02 5.10 -22.67
CA LEU A 121 0.11 5.04 -23.81
C LEU A 121 -1.08 6.00 -23.62
N ALA A 122 -1.67 6.05 -22.42
CA ALA A 122 -2.78 6.93 -22.07
C ALA A 122 -2.37 8.42 -22.09
N LEU A 123 -1.20 8.75 -21.54
CA LEU A 123 -0.66 10.12 -21.54
C LEU A 123 -0.17 10.55 -22.93
N GLY A 124 0.47 9.65 -23.68
CA GLY A 124 0.94 9.90 -25.05
C GLY A 124 -0.21 10.12 -26.04
N ALA A 125 -1.34 9.44 -25.84
CA ALA A 125 -2.56 9.60 -26.64
C ALA A 125 -3.67 10.32 -25.86
N ARG A 126 -3.34 11.37 -25.08
CA ARG A 126 -4.28 12.11 -24.20
C ARG A 126 -5.65 12.38 -24.82
N LYS A 127 -5.71 12.76 -26.11
CA LYS A 127 -6.96 13.05 -26.81
C LYS A 127 -7.82 11.80 -27.03
N ARG A 128 -7.22 10.66 -27.37
CA ARG A 128 -7.94 9.38 -27.56
C ARG A 128 -8.44 8.83 -26.23
N PHE A 129 -7.63 8.96 -25.18
CA PHE A 129 -8.01 8.56 -23.82
C PHE A 129 -9.20 9.40 -23.30
N ILE A 130 -9.15 10.73 -23.44
CA ILE A 130 -10.24 11.62 -23.04
C ILE A 130 -11.53 11.30 -23.82
N VAL A 131 -11.45 11.11 -25.14
CA VAL A 131 -12.64 10.75 -25.95
C VAL A 131 -13.23 9.40 -25.53
N GLY A 132 -12.39 8.38 -25.28
CA GLY A 132 -12.86 7.08 -24.79
C GLY A 132 -13.50 7.15 -23.40
N PHE A 133 -12.88 7.91 -22.48
CA PHE A 133 -13.42 8.14 -21.14
C PHE A 133 -14.77 8.86 -21.19
N LEU A 134 -14.88 9.89 -22.05
CA LEU A 134 -16.11 10.67 -22.20
C LEU A 134 -17.22 9.85 -22.87
N ALA A 135 -16.88 8.97 -23.82
CA ALA A 135 -17.82 8.00 -24.39
C ALA A 135 -18.33 6.99 -23.34
N CYS A 136 -17.45 6.50 -22.47
CA CYS A 136 -17.82 5.60 -21.37
C CYS A 136 -18.76 6.29 -20.37
N ILE A 137 -18.48 7.56 -20.04
CA ILE A 137 -19.37 8.38 -19.22
C ILE A 137 -20.75 8.50 -19.86
N LEU A 138 -20.82 8.88 -21.14
CA LEU A 138 -22.08 9.02 -21.86
C LEU A 138 -22.85 7.69 -21.92
N ALA A 139 -22.15 6.57 -22.07
CA ALA A 139 -22.76 5.24 -22.03
C ALA A 139 -23.32 4.88 -20.64
N SER A 140 -22.68 5.34 -19.56
CA SER A 140 -23.21 5.13 -18.19
C SER A 140 -24.48 5.91 -17.90
N PHE A 141 -24.78 6.96 -18.66
CA PHE A 141 -26.00 7.75 -18.54
C PHE A 141 -27.17 7.21 -19.38
N LEU A 142 -26.91 6.22 -20.25
CA LEU A 142 -27.90 5.55 -21.09
C LEU A 142 -28.40 4.27 -20.42
#